data_AF-A0A2V9M3A1-F1
#
_entry.id   AF-A0A2V9M3A1-F1
#
_cell.length_a   1.000
_cell.length_b   1.000
_cell.length_c   1.000
_cell.angle_alpha   90.00
_cell.angle_beta   90.00
_cell.angle_gamma   90.00
#
_symmetry.space_group_name_H-M   'P 1'
#
loop_
_entity.id
_entity.type
_entity.pdbx_description
1 polymer ?
#
loop_
_entity_poly.entity_id
_entity_poly.type
_entity_poly.pdbx_seq_one_letter_code
_entity_poly.pdbx_strand_id
1 'polypeptide(L)'
;MALYASASGRIAALKDDGTIVDGDVVLYGKVDPAVAVKVAADGTVVWMTRDGRIGSTRNSEIYRGADPAVSFKITDRGVVAYLTRDGRLGRDGFLLESGAARVAEYSIQRSTAVSATTSDGKALYFR
;
A
#
# COMPACT_ATOMS: atom_id res chain seq x y z
N MET A 1 -14.95 6.53 -11.81
CA MET A 1 -13.51 6.90 -11.91
C MET A 1 -13.10 7.81 -10.75
N ALA A 2 -11.91 7.59 -10.18
CA ALA A 2 -11.30 8.45 -9.16
C ALA A 2 -9.94 9.00 -9.63
N LEU A 3 -9.60 10.24 -9.25
CA LEU A 3 -8.33 10.90 -9.56
C LEU A 3 -7.46 11.00 -8.31
N TYR A 4 -6.16 10.76 -8.48
CA TYR A 4 -5.15 10.83 -7.44
C TYR A 4 -4.00 11.70 -7.92
N ALA A 5 -3.62 12.70 -7.13
CA ALA A 5 -2.54 13.61 -7.47
C ALA A 5 -1.45 13.61 -6.40
N SER A 6 -0.22 13.90 -6.82
CA SER A 6 0.93 14.08 -5.94
C SER A 6 1.40 15.52 -5.91
N ALA A 7 2.17 15.88 -4.88
CA ALA A 7 2.83 17.18 -4.78
C ALA A 7 3.87 17.43 -5.90
N SER A 8 4.41 16.37 -6.52
CA SER A 8 5.29 16.48 -7.71
C SER A 8 4.53 16.78 -9.01
N GLY A 9 3.19 16.87 -8.97
CA GLY A 9 2.36 17.16 -10.13
C GLY A 9 1.94 15.91 -10.92
N ARG A 10 2.36 14.71 -10.51
CA ARG A 10 1.88 13.47 -11.12
C ARG A 10 0.40 13.23 -10.80
N ILE A 11 -0.37 12.79 -11.79
CA ILE A 11 -1.79 12.44 -11.66
C ILE A 11 -2.01 11.01 -12.16
N ALA A 12 -2.66 10.18 -11.35
CA ALA A 12 -3.12 8.85 -11.74
C ALA A 12 -4.64 8.76 -11.61
N ALA A 13 -5.30 8.01 -12.49
CA ALA A 13 -6.74 7.75 -12.42
C ALA A 13 -7.01 6.25 -12.24
N LEU A 14 -7.92 5.91 -11.33
CA LEU A 14 -8.51 4.58 -11.19
C LEU A 14 -9.85 4.55 -11.92
N LYS A 15 -9.92 3.76 -12.99
CA LYS A 15 -11.16 3.50 -13.73
C LYS A 15 -12.03 2.50 -12.96
N ASP A 16 -13.31 2.49 -13.28
CA ASP A 16 -14.27 1.61 -12.60
C ASP A 16 -14.06 0.12 -12.93
N ASP A 17 -13.33 -0.17 -14.01
CA ASP A 17 -12.88 -1.52 -14.37
C ASP A 17 -11.58 -1.96 -13.66
N GLY A 18 -11.06 -1.15 -12.74
CA GLY A 18 -9.84 -1.42 -11.98
C GLY A 18 -8.53 -1.08 -12.72
N THR A 19 -8.61 -0.51 -13.92
CA THR A 19 -7.44 -0.04 -14.67
C THR A 19 -6.89 1.26 -14.08
N ILE A 20 -5.57 1.37 -13.99
CA ILE A 20 -4.87 2.57 -13.55
C ILE A 20 -4.23 3.24 -14.76
N VAL A 21 -4.47 4.54 -14.94
CA VAL A 21 -3.87 5.34 -16.02
C VAL A 21 -3.17 6.58 -15.49
N ASP A 22 -2.18 7.07 -16.23
CA ASP A 22 -1.47 8.33 -16.03
C ASP A 22 -1.44 9.07 -17.38
N GLY A 23 -2.33 10.06 -17.53
CA GLY A 23 -2.70 10.60 -18.84
C GLY A 23 -3.23 9.50 -19.76
N ASP A 24 -2.58 9.33 -20.92
CA ASP A 24 -2.92 8.29 -21.91
C ASP A 24 -2.19 6.96 -21.68
N VAL A 25 -1.33 6.87 -20.67
CA VAL A 25 -0.54 5.66 -20.37
C VAL A 25 -1.32 4.76 -19.42
N VAL A 26 -1.51 3.49 -19.78
CA VAL A 26 -2.01 2.46 -18.86
C VAL A 26 -0.86 1.99 -17.97
N LEU A 27 -0.93 2.31 -16.68
CA LEU A 27 0.06 1.90 -15.68
C LEU A 27 -0.16 0.44 -15.23
N TYR A 28 -1.42 0.03 -15.09
CA TYR A 28 -1.79 -1.29 -14.58
C TYR A 28 -3.20 -1.68 -15.04
N GLY A 29 -3.44 -2.96 -15.29
CA GLY A 29 -4.53 -3.41 -16.17
C GLY A 29 -5.46 -4.51 -15.65
N LYS A 30 -6.57 -4.63 -16.37
CA LYS A 30 -7.83 -5.38 -16.17
C LYS A 30 -7.78 -6.83 -15.64
N VAL A 31 -6.64 -7.52 -15.74
CA VAL A 31 -6.55 -8.96 -15.36
C VAL A 31 -6.61 -9.14 -13.84
N ASP A 32 -6.03 -8.20 -13.09
CA ASP A 32 -6.15 -8.12 -11.63
C ASP A 32 -6.61 -6.69 -11.28
N PRO A 33 -7.93 -6.43 -11.18
CA PRO A 33 -8.42 -5.07 -11.01
C PRO A 33 -7.97 -4.47 -9.67
N ALA A 34 -7.42 -3.26 -9.72
CA ALA A 34 -7.10 -2.49 -8.53
C ALA A 34 -8.40 -2.01 -7.85
N VAL A 35 -8.44 -2.11 -6.52
CA VAL A 35 -9.55 -1.64 -5.68
C VAL A 35 -9.18 -0.46 -4.80
N ALA A 36 -7.88 -0.16 -4.69
CA ALA A 36 -7.38 1.01 -3.99
C ALA A 36 -6.08 1.49 -4.65
N VAL A 37 -5.93 2.81 -4.74
CA VAL A 37 -4.77 3.49 -5.29
C VAL A 37 -4.36 4.64 -4.37
N LYS A 38 -3.05 4.88 -4.25
CA LYS A 38 -2.49 6.08 -3.61
C LYS A 38 -1.29 6.55 -4.43
N VAL A 39 -1.02 7.86 -4.39
CA VAL A 39 0.14 8.45 -5.05
C VAL A 39 0.98 9.18 -4.01
N ALA A 40 2.25 8.79 -3.89
CA ALA A 40 3.20 9.42 -2.99
C ALA A 40 3.60 10.81 -3.50
N ALA A 41 4.15 11.65 -2.62
CA ALA A 41 4.59 12.99 -3.00
C ALA A 41 5.63 12.97 -4.13
N ASP A 42 6.52 11.98 -4.14
CA ASP A 42 7.51 11.74 -5.20
C ASP A 42 6.95 11.17 -6.51
N GLY A 43 5.63 11.01 -6.63
CA GLY A 43 4.96 10.50 -7.83
C GLY A 43 4.94 8.98 -7.94
N THR A 44 5.31 8.23 -6.91
CA THR A 44 5.11 6.78 -6.88
C THR A 44 3.63 6.46 -6.79
N VAL A 45 3.10 5.72 -7.77
CA VAL A 45 1.72 5.21 -7.72
C VAL A 45 1.76 3.82 -7.10
N VAL A 46 0.94 3.58 -6.08
CA VAL A 46 0.80 2.30 -5.39
C VAL A 46 -0.64 1.84 -5.50
N TRP A 47 -0.84 0.56 -5.76
CA TRP A 47 -2.16 -0.04 -5.89
C TRP A 47 -2.28 -1.32 -5.09
N MET A 48 -3.53 -1.65 -4.75
CA MET A 48 -3.91 -2.92 -4.16
C MET A 48 -5.03 -3.56 -4.97
N THR A 49 -4.89 -4.83 -5.26
CA THR A 49 -5.88 -5.65 -5.99
C THR A 49 -6.96 -6.17 -5.04
N ARG A 50 -8.05 -6.70 -5.60
CA ARG A 50 -9.15 -7.28 -4.80
C ARG A 50 -8.73 -8.44 -3.90
N ASP A 51 -7.72 -9.20 -4.31
CA ASP A 51 -7.18 -10.32 -3.54
C ASP A 51 -6.01 -9.92 -2.61
N GLY A 52 -5.77 -8.62 -2.46
CA GLY A 52 -4.83 -8.08 -1.47
C GLY A 52 -3.36 -8.16 -1.88
N ARG A 53 -3.06 -8.32 -3.18
CA ARG A 53 -1.70 -8.07 -3.71
C ARG A 53 -1.47 -6.58 -3.77
N ILE A 54 -0.23 -6.17 -3.56
CA ILE A 54 0.16 -4.76 -3.61
C ILE A 54 1.29 -4.59 -4.62
N GLY A 55 1.17 -3.60 -5.49
CA GLY A 55 2.18 -3.23 -6.47
C GLY A 55 2.39 -1.71 -6.52
N SER A 56 3.43 -1.29 -7.22
CA SER A 56 3.72 0.12 -7.45
C SER A 56 4.45 0.36 -8.76
N THR A 57 4.51 1.62 -9.20
CA THR A 57 5.32 2.03 -10.35
C THR A 57 6.83 1.87 -10.10
N ARG A 58 7.26 1.69 -8.85
CA ARG A 58 8.67 1.41 -8.50
C ARG A 58 9.00 -0.07 -8.49
N ASN A 59 8.06 -0.86 -8.02
CA ASN A 59 8.16 -2.29 -7.92
C ASN A 59 6.78 -2.87 -8.24
N SER A 60 6.70 -3.58 -9.36
CA SER A 60 5.45 -4.18 -9.86
C SER A 60 4.82 -5.16 -8.87
N GLU A 61 5.61 -5.71 -7.95
CA GLU A 61 5.15 -6.59 -6.88
C GLU A 61 5.80 -6.19 -5.55
N ILE A 62 5.07 -5.41 -4.75
CA ILE A 62 5.45 -5.11 -3.37
C ILE A 62 5.08 -6.30 -2.48
N TYR A 63 3.84 -6.75 -2.49
CA TYR A 63 3.38 -7.82 -1.63
C TYR A 63 2.60 -8.89 -2.40
N ARG A 64 3.00 -10.14 -2.18
CA ARG A 64 2.35 -11.35 -2.72
C ARG A 64 2.42 -12.49 -1.70
N GLY A 65 1.81 -12.28 -0.53
CA GLY A 65 1.73 -13.31 0.50
C GLY A 65 0.50 -14.20 0.37
N ALA A 66 0.50 -15.32 1.10
CA ALA A 66 -0.61 -16.26 1.15
C ALA A 66 -1.86 -15.66 1.83
N ASP A 67 -1.68 -14.67 2.72
CA ASP A 67 -2.78 -13.97 3.38
C ASP A 67 -3.00 -12.58 2.76
N PRO A 68 -4.18 -12.25 2.20
CA PRO A 68 -4.43 -10.97 1.56
C PRO A 68 -4.16 -9.75 2.45
N ALA A 69 -3.54 -8.71 1.88
CA ALA A 69 -3.60 -7.38 2.50
C ALA A 69 -5.04 -6.86 2.50
N VAL A 70 -5.45 -6.24 3.60
CA VAL A 70 -6.77 -5.59 3.74
C VAL A 70 -6.67 -4.07 3.72
N SER A 71 -5.48 -3.53 3.98
CA SER A 71 -5.23 -2.10 3.85
C SER A 71 -3.75 -1.83 3.62
N PHE A 72 -3.46 -0.66 3.06
CA PHE A 72 -2.10 -0.15 2.97
C PHE A 72 -2.03 1.37 3.19
N LYS A 73 -0.88 1.84 3.66
CA LYS A 73 -0.49 3.24 3.79
C LYS A 73 0.82 3.45 3.05
N ILE A 74 1.06 4.67 2.58
CA ILE A 74 2.27 5.03 1.83
C ILE A 74 2.93 6.26 2.43
N THR A 75 4.26 6.34 2.37
CA THR A 75 4.99 7.57 2.72
C THR A 75 5.01 8.55 1.57
N ASP A 76 5.48 9.77 1.83
CA ASP A 76 5.80 10.76 0.80
C ASP A 76 6.87 10.25 -0.18
N ARG A 77 7.67 9.26 0.26
CA ARG A 77 8.69 8.57 -0.52
C ARG A 77 8.24 7.24 -1.11
N GLY A 78 6.94 6.95 -1.15
CA GLY A 78 6.41 5.73 -1.77
C GLY A 78 6.76 4.41 -1.06
N VAL A 79 7.25 4.46 0.18
CA VAL A 79 7.38 3.26 1.04
C VAL A 79 6.00 2.80 1.44
N VAL A 80 5.75 1.50 1.39
CA VAL A 80 4.43 0.94 1.61
C VAL A 80 4.40 0.12 2.88
N ALA A 81 3.46 0.45 3.77
CA ALA A 81 3.10 -0.36 4.92
C ALA A 81 1.73 -0.98 4.69
N TYR A 82 1.55 -2.26 5.05
CA TYR A 82 0.30 -2.98 4.81
C TYR A 82 -0.09 -3.85 5.99
N LEU A 83 -1.39 -4.04 6.16
CA LEU A 83 -1.97 -4.94 7.16
C LEU A 83 -2.63 -6.11 6.45
N THR A 84 -2.25 -7.33 6.80
CA THR A 84 -2.87 -8.56 6.31
C THR A 84 -4.19 -8.83 7.02
N ARG A 85 -5.03 -9.68 6.43
CA ARG A 85 -6.33 -10.07 7.01
C ARG A 85 -6.19 -10.74 8.38
N ASP A 86 -5.10 -11.48 8.59
CA ASP A 86 -4.78 -12.11 9.87
C ASP A 86 -4.10 -11.15 10.86
N GLY A 87 -3.99 -9.86 10.53
CA GLY A 87 -3.50 -8.84 11.44
C GLY A 87 -1.98 -8.80 11.58
N ARG A 88 -1.22 -9.23 10.56
CA ARG A 88 0.23 -9.00 10.49
C ARG A 88 0.52 -7.71 9.74
N LEU A 89 1.49 -6.97 10.25
CA LEU A 89 1.98 -5.76 9.59
C LEU A 89 3.16 -6.13 8.70
N GLY A 90 3.21 -5.55 7.52
CA GLY A 90 4.37 -5.65 6.64
C GLY A 90 4.75 -4.31 6.04
N ARG A 91 5.94 -4.29 5.45
CA ARG A 91 6.51 -3.14 4.78
C ARG A 91 7.32 -3.59 3.57
N ASP A 92 7.11 -2.94 2.43
CA ASP A 92 7.85 -3.15 1.18
C ASP A 92 8.06 -4.65 0.82
N GLY A 93 7.03 -5.46 1.08
CA GLY A 93 7.00 -6.90 0.79
C GLY A 93 7.41 -7.84 1.91
N PHE A 94 7.88 -7.32 3.03
CA PHE A 94 8.34 -8.10 4.17
C PHE A 94 7.38 -7.95 5.34
N LEU A 95 7.02 -9.05 5.98
CA LEU A 95 6.31 -8.99 7.25
C LEU A 95 7.25 -8.45 8.33
N LEU A 96 6.75 -7.49 9.10
CA LEU A 96 7.41 -6.97 10.28
C LEU A 96 7.08 -7.91 11.44
N GLU A 97 8.09 -8.30 12.22
CA GLU A 97 7.89 -9.20 13.36
C GLU A 97 7.00 -8.51 14.42
N SER A 98 5.71 -8.85 14.43
CA SER A 98 4.78 -8.44 15.50
C SER A 98 4.70 -9.48 16.63
N GLY A 99 5.51 -10.56 16.57
CA GLY A 99 5.32 -11.74 17.42
C GLY A 99 3.97 -12.42 17.15
N ALA A 100 3.41 -13.10 18.16
CA ALA A 100 2.07 -13.70 18.06
C ALA A 100 0.93 -12.67 18.12
N ALA A 101 1.19 -11.48 18.64
CA ALA A 101 0.20 -10.43 18.80
C ALA A 101 -0.14 -9.80 17.45
N ARG A 102 -1.44 -9.63 17.19
CA ARG A 102 -1.95 -9.05 15.94
C ARG A 102 -1.95 -7.53 16.04
N VAL A 103 -1.78 -6.85 14.92
CA VAL A 103 -1.82 -5.39 14.84
C VAL A 103 -3.27 -4.92 14.76
N ALA A 104 -3.67 -4.06 15.71
CA ALA A 104 -4.99 -3.45 15.77
C ALA A 104 -5.02 -2.12 15.02
N GLU A 105 -3.97 -1.32 15.16
CA GLU A 105 -3.81 -0.05 14.46
C GLU A 105 -2.37 0.14 14.01
N TYR A 106 -2.16 0.76 12.85
CA TYR A 106 -0.84 1.16 12.37
C TYR A 106 -0.88 2.52 11.71
N SER A 107 0.23 3.24 11.73
CA SER A 107 0.40 4.55 11.10
C SER A 107 1.76 4.63 10.43
N ILE A 108 1.88 5.55 9.47
CA ILE A 108 3.11 5.79 8.74
C ILE A 108 3.53 7.24 8.92
N GLN A 109 4.82 7.46 9.13
CA GLN A 109 5.42 8.80 9.25
C GLN A 109 6.02 9.22 7.90
N ARG A 110 6.24 10.53 7.70
CA ARG A 110 6.64 11.12 6.40
C ARG A 110 7.82 10.43 5.69
N SER A 111 8.78 9.90 6.43
CA SER A 111 10.02 9.36 5.88
C SER A 111 9.91 7.88 5.50
N THR A 112 9.95 7.00 6.49
CA THR A 112 9.95 5.54 6.32
C THR A 112 9.37 4.81 7.53
N ALA A 113 9.14 5.52 8.64
CA ALA A 113 8.82 4.88 9.90
C ALA A 113 7.36 4.42 9.93
N VAL A 114 7.16 3.20 10.40
CA VAL A 114 5.86 2.61 10.66
C VAL A 114 5.72 2.42 12.17
N SER A 115 4.63 2.89 12.74
CA SER A 115 4.27 2.59 14.13
C SER A 115 3.00 1.77 14.16
N ALA A 116 2.88 0.88 15.14
CA ALA A 116 1.70 0.05 15.31
C ALA A 116 1.38 -0.20 16.77
N THR A 117 0.12 -0.43 17.07
CA THR A 117 -0.38 -0.90 18.35
C THR A 117 -0.95 -2.29 18.14
N THR A 118 -0.42 -3.27 18.86
CA THR A 118 -0.94 -4.64 18.83
C THR A 118 -2.21 -4.79 19.67
N SER A 119 -2.92 -5.89 19.48
CA SER A 119 -4.18 -6.21 20.16
C SER A 119 -4.05 -6.34 21.67
N ASP A 120 -2.84 -6.61 22.17
CA ASP A 120 -2.48 -6.61 23.60
C ASP A 120 -1.96 -5.24 24.10
N GLY A 121 -2.03 -4.20 23.27
CA GLY A 121 -1.67 -2.82 23.64
C GLY A 121 -0.19 -2.47 23.51
N LYS A 122 0.67 -3.38 23.00
CA LYS A 122 2.09 -3.09 22.81
C LYS A 122 2.31 -2.16 21.60
N ALA A 123 3.09 -1.11 21.82
CA ALA A 123 3.55 -0.24 20.75
C ALA A 123 4.78 -0.84 20.05
N LEU A 124 4.76 -0.88 18.72
CA LEU A 124 5.85 -1.31 17.85
C LEU A 124 6.28 -0.15 16.96
N TYR A 125 7.59 -0.03 16.73
CA TYR A 125 8.19 1.00 15.89
C TYR A 125 9.22 0.38 14.96
N PHE A 126 9.05 0.62 13.66
CA PHE A 126 9.90 0.11 12.60
C PHE A 126 10.44 1.28 11.78
N ARG A 127 11.73 1.31 11.46
CA ARG A 127 12.39 2.39 10.70
C ARG A 127 12.86 1.92 9.34
#